data_AF-A0A7C9DTS3-F1
#
_entry.id   AF-A0A7C9DTS3-F1
#
_cell.length_a   1.000
_cell.length_b   1.000
_cell.length_c   1.000
_cell.angle_alpha   90.00
_cell.angle_beta   90.00
_cell.angle_gamma   90.00
#
_symmetry.space_group_name_H-M   'P 1'
#
loop_
_entity.id
_entity.type
_entity.pdbx_description
1 polymer ?
#
loop_
_entity_poly.entity_id
_entity_poly.type
_entity_poly.pdbx_seq_one_letter_code
_entity_poly.pdbx_strand_id
1 'polypeptide(L)'
;MAPKRGVKPVATKKKPEKPVNPLYEKRPRQFGIGGALPPKKDLTRFVKWPRVVQIQRKRRILKQRLKVPPAINQFTKALDKNLASNLFKLLLKYRPEDKAAKKERLLKAAQAEAEGKKPEIKKPVVVKYGLNHITYLIEQGKAQLVVIAHDVDPIELVVWLPALCRKMEV
;
A
#
# COMPACT_ATOMS: atom_id res chain seq x y z
N MET A 1 -53.75 -54.18 -44.26
CA MET A 1 -52.46 -53.80 -44.86
C MET A 1 -52.43 -52.29 -45.08
N ALA A 2 -51.65 -51.56 -44.28
CA ALA A 2 -51.10 -50.21 -44.57
C ALA A 2 -50.18 -49.80 -43.40
N PRO A 3 -48.87 -49.60 -43.61
CA PRO A 3 -47.93 -49.25 -42.53
C PRO A 3 -47.97 -47.75 -42.21
N LYS A 4 -47.91 -47.41 -40.92
CA LYS A 4 -47.84 -46.04 -40.40
C LYS A 4 -46.49 -45.40 -40.77
N ARG A 5 -46.55 -44.17 -41.28
CA ARG A 5 -45.43 -43.31 -41.69
C ARG A 5 -44.45 -43.06 -40.53
N GLY A 6 -43.17 -43.36 -40.76
CA GLY A 6 -42.08 -43.09 -39.83
C GLY A 6 -41.63 -41.62 -39.84
N VAL A 7 -41.38 -41.09 -38.65
CA VAL A 7 -40.71 -39.81 -38.40
C VAL A 7 -39.22 -39.99 -38.66
N LYS A 8 -38.62 -39.16 -39.53
CA LYS A 8 -37.19 -39.17 -39.83
C LYS A 8 -36.38 -38.55 -38.67
N PRO A 9 -35.34 -39.20 -38.13
CA PRO A 9 -34.41 -38.56 -37.21
C PRO A 9 -33.49 -37.59 -37.96
N VAL A 10 -33.33 -36.39 -37.39
CA VAL A 10 -32.44 -35.34 -37.87
C VAL A 10 -30.98 -35.80 -37.75
N ALA A 11 -30.26 -35.77 -38.86
CA ALA A 11 -28.86 -36.17 -38.94
C ALA A 11 -27.97 -35.27 -38.06
N THR A 12 -27.33 -35.85 -37.05
CA THR A 12 -26.22 -35.23 -36.33
C THR A 12 -25.03 -35.12 -37.27
N LYS A 13 -24.68 -33.88 -37.66
CA LYS A 13 -23.47 -33.58 -38.42
C LYS A 13 -22.25 -34.10 -37.66
N LYS A 14 -21.61 -35.15 -38.17
CA LYS A 14 -20.29 -35.63 -37.72
C LYS A 14 -19.28 -34.48 -37.88
N LYS A 15 -18.66 -34.06 -36.78
CA LYS A 15 -17.52 -33.14 -36.82
C LYS A 15 -16.38 -33.83 -37.59
N PRO A 16 -15.73 -33.16 -38.55
CA PRO A 16 -14.64 -33.75 -39.31
C PRO A 16 -13.48 -34.11 -38.38
N GLU A 17 -13.03 -35.37 -38.45
CA GLU A 17 -11.88 -35.86 -37.70
C GLU A 17 -10.60 -35.26 -38.28
N LYS A 18 -9.79 -34.63 -37.42
CA LYS A 18 -8.51 -34.05 -37.82
C LYS A 18 -7.50 -35.20 -38.05
N PRO A 19 -6.66 -35.12 -39.09
CA PRO A 19 -5.64 -36.15 -39.35
C PRO A 19 -4.69 -36.27 -38.16
N VAL A 20 -4.62 -37.45 -37.54
CA VAL A 20 -3.73 -37.75 -36.41
C VAL A 20 -2.43 -38.32 -36.97
N ASN A 21 -1.30 -37.66 -36.67
CA ASN A 21 0.01 -38.09 -37.13
C ASN A 21 0.47 -39.34 -36.34
N PRO A 22 0.74 -40.48 -37.01
CA PRO A 22 1.10 -41.76 -36.37
C PRO A 22 2.44 -41.74 -35.61
N LEU A 23 3.25 -40.69 -35.76
CA LEU A 23 4.50 -40.50 -35.01
C LEU A 23 4.28 -39.98 -33.57
N TYR A 24 3.08 -39.50 -33.22
CA TYR A 24 2.78 -38.95 -31.90
C TYR A 24 1.76 -39.80 -31.14
N GLU A 25 2.22 -40.42 -30.05
CA GLU A 25 1.37 -41.19 -29.13
C GLU A 25 1.03 -40.41 -27.85
N LYS A 26 -0.17 -40.63 -27.31
CA LYS A 26 -0.54 -40.09 -25.99
C LYS A 26 0.14 -40.91 -24.90
N ARG A 27 1.00 -40.27 -24.10
CA ARG A 27 1.68 -40.87 -22.94
C ARG A 27 1.19 -40.23 -21.63
N PRO A 28 0.00 -40.61 -21.13
CA PRO A 28 -0.54 -40.03 -19.89
C PRO A 28 0.31 -40.45 -18.69
N ARG A 29 0.58 -39.51 -17.79
CA ARG A 29 1.23 -39.77 -16.49
C ARG A 29 0.18 -39.68 -15.39
N GLN A 30 0.17 -40.67 -14.49
CA GLN A 30 -0.72 -40.67 -13.34
C GLN A 30 0.01 -40.08 -12.12
N PHE A 31 -0.38 -38.86 -11.71
CA PHE A 31 0.27 -38.09 -10.64
C PHE A 31 -0.31 -38.34 -9.24
N GLY A 32 -0.94 -39.50 -9.04
CA GLY A 32 -1.49 -39.95 -7.76
C GLY A 32 -0.44 -40.57 -6.85
N ILE A 33 -0.86 -41.00 -5.67
CA ILE A 33 0.01 -41.72 -4.71
C ILE A 33 0.47 -43.03 -5.36
N GLY A 34 1.76 -43.33 -5.31
CA GLY A 34 2.35 -44.53 -5.93
C GLY A 34 2.51 -44.46 -7.45
N GLY A 35 2.23 -43.31 -8.07
CA GLY A 35 2.38 -43.10 -9.52
C GLY A 35 3.65 -42.33 -9.89
N ALA A 36 3.57 -41.58 -11.00
CA ALA A 36 4.65 -40.74 -11.49
C ALA A 36 4.95 -39.56 -10.53
N LEU A 37 6.19 -39.04 -10.58
CA LEU A 37 6.61 -37.86 -9.81
C LEU A 37 5.59 -36.71 -9.95
N PRO A 38 5.17 -36.09 -8.84
CA PRO A 38 4.17 -35.04 -8.88
C PRO A 38 4.66 -33.87 -9.74
N PRO A 39 3.75 -33.19 -10.45
CA PRO A 39 4.12 -31.98 -11.17
C PRO A 39 4.55 -30.91 -10.17
N LYS A 40 5.31 -29.92 -10.64
CA LYS A 40 5.63 -28.74 -9.83
C LYS A 40 4.32 -28.05 -9.43
N LYS A 41 4.08 -27.92 -8.12
CA LYS A 41 2.91 -27.26 -7.53
C LYS A 41 3.36 -26.02 -6.78
N ASP A 42 2.43 -25.12 -6.50
CA ASP A 42 2.71 -23.98 -5.62
C ASP A 42 2.96 -24.47 -4.18
N LEU A 43 4.20 -24.33 -3.72
CA LEU A 43 4.64 -24.68 -2.38
C LEU A 43 4.79 -23.46 -1.46
N THR A 44 4.36 -22.26 -1.88
CA THR A 44 4.54 -20.99 -1.17
C THR A 44 4.09 -21.05 0.30
N ARG A 45 3.00 -21.78 0.59
CA ARG A 45 2.49 -21.96 1.96
C ARG A 45 3.36 -22.90 2.82
N PHE A 46 3.99 -23.90 2.21
CA PHE A 46 4.73 -24.98 2.89
C PHE A 46 6.24 -24.73 2.96
N VAL A 47 6.73 -23.72 2.22
CA VAL A 47 8.12 -23.30 2.28
C VAL A 47 8.50 -22.88 3.71
N LYS A 48 9.67 -23.33 4.15
CA LYS A 48 10.28 -22.85 5.40
C LYS A 48 10.76 -21.40 5.19
N TRP A 49 9.92 -20.45 5.56
CA TRP A 49 10.22 -19.02 5.44
C TRP A 49 11.36 -18.59 6.37
N PRO A 50 12.20 -17.60 5.97
CA PRO A 50 13.17 -16.98 6.86
C PRO A 50 12.53 -16.43 8.14
N ARG A 51 13.28 -16.42 9.25
CA ARG A 51 12.78 -16.03 10.58
C ARG A 51 12.11 -14.64 10.59
N VAL A 52 12.68 -13.68 9.85
CA VAL A 52 12.14 -12.31 9.76
C VAL A 52 10.73 -12.26 9.17
N VAL A 53 10.46 -13.04 8.12
CA VAL A 53 9.13 -13.15 7.48
C VAL A 53 8.15 -13.81 8.44
N GLN A 54 8.58 -14.85 9.15
CA GLN A 54 7.75 -15.53 10.14
C GLN A 54 7.35 -14.57 11.27
N ILE A 55 8.29 -13.80 11.81
CA ILE A 55 8.04 -12.84 12.90
C ILE A 55 7.06 -11.74 12.44
N GLN A 56 7.28 -11.15 11.26
CA GLN A 56 6.39 -10.12 10.71
C GLN A 56 4.95 -10.65 10.52
N ARG A 57 4.79 -11.85 9.97
CA ARG A 57 3.48 -12.50 9.80
C ARG A 57 2.83 -12.82 11.14
N LYS A 58 3.58 -13.37 12.10
CA LYS A 58 3.09 -13.65 13.47
C LYS A 58 2.65 -12.37 14.17
N ARG A 59 3.41 -11.27 14.09
CA ARG A 59 3.05 -9.96 14.66
C ARG A 59 1.70 -9.47 14.12
N ARG A 60 1.49 -9.58 12.80
CA ARG A 60 0.21 -9.22 12.16
C ARG A 60 -0.95 -10.08 12.66
N ILE A 61 -0.77 -11.40 12.71
CA ILE A 61 -1.79 -12.33 13.19
C ILE A 61 -2.14 -12.04 14.66
N LEU A 62 -1.14 -11.82 15.51
CA LEU A 62 -1.37 -11.46 16.91
C LEU A 62 -2.17 -10.17 17.04
N LYS A 63 -1.85 -9.12 16.27
CA LYS A 63 -2.62 -7.87 16.27
C LYS A 63 -4.08 -8.05 15.84
N GLN A 64 -4.38 -9.03 14.98
CA GLN A 64 -5.76 -9.34 14.57
C GLN A 64 -6.51 -10.21 15.58
N ARG A 65 -5.80 -11.11 16.28
CA ARG A 65 -6.40 -12.09 17.20
C ARG A 65 -6.58 -11.55 18.61
N LEU A 66 -5.67 -10.69 19.05
CA LEU A 66 -5.76 -10.04 20.35
C LEU A 66 -6.77 -8.90 20.30
N LYS A 67 -7.43 -8.62 21.44
CA LYS A 67 -8.27 -7.44 21.59
C LYS A 67 -7.37 -6.20 21.65
N VAL A 68 -7.32 -5.45 20.55
CA VAL A 68 -6.50 -4.24 20.45
C VAL A 68 -7.21 -3.08 21.17
N PRO A 69 -6.53 -2.37 22.10
CA PRO A 69 -7.09 -1.19 22.76
C PRO A 69 -7.54 -0.10 21.76
N PRO A 70 -8.59 0.69 22.07
CA PRO A 70 -9.12 1.70 21.17
C PRO A 70 -8.08 2.76 20.76
N ALA A 71 -7.20 3.16 21.68
CA ALA A 71 -6.12 4.11 21.42
C ALA A 71 -5.11 3.63 20.36
N ILE A 72 -4.96 2.31 20.17
CA ILE A 72 -4.12 1.73 19.11
C ILE A 72 -4.96 1.44 17.87
N ASN A 73 -6.20 0.98 18.07
CA ASN A 73 -7.08 0.60 16.97
C ASN A 73 -7.49 1.79 16.10
N GLN A 74 -7.50 3.02 16.62
CA GLN A 74 -7.75 4.23 15.82
C GLN A 74 -6.78 4.37 14.64
N PHE A 75 -5.52 3.92 14.76
CA PHE A 75 -4.54 3.96 13.66
C PHE A 75 -4.83 2.94 12.55
N THR A 76 -5.72 1.97 12.77
CA THR A 76 -6.17 1.10 11.66
C THR A 76 -7.19 1.80 10.75
N LYS A 77 -7.84 2.86 11.25
CA LYS A 77 -8.81 3.67 10.51
C LYS A 77 -8.08 4.83 9.85
N ALA A 78 -7.47 4.56 8.69
CA ALA A 78 -6.78 5.55 7.89
C ALA A 78 -7.72 6.27 6.92
N LEU A 79 -7.25 7.41 6.39
CA LEU A 79 -7.91 8.18 5.34
C LEU A 79 -8.08 7.36 4.06
N ASP A 80 -9.15 7.60 3.31
CA ASP A 80 -9.37 6.91 2.04
C ASP A 80 -8.36 7.34 0.96
N LYS A 81 -8.17 6.50 -0.05
CA LYS A 81 -7.16 6.72 -1.09
C LYS A 81 -7.38 8.01 -1.89
N ASN A 82 -8.64 8.39 -2.13
CA ASN A 82 -8.96 9.57 -2.93
C ASN A 82 -8.62 10.85 -2.15
N LEU A 83 -9.07 10.94 -0.91
CA LEU A 83 -8.79 12.09 -0.04
C LEU A 83 -7.31 12.19 0.31
N ALA A 84 -6.63 11.06 0.55
CA ALA A 84 -5.18 11.04 0.75
C ALA A 84 -4.42 11.58 -0.48
N SER A 85 -4.82 11.21 -1.70
CA SER A 85 -4.17 11.70 -2.92
C SER A 85 -4.31 13.21 -3.07
N ASN A 86 -5.48 13.77 -2.75
CA ASN A 86 -5.70 15.22 -2.78
C ASN A 86 -4.91 15.95 -1.70
N LEU A 87 -4.87 15.39 -0.48
CA LEU A 87 -4.07 15.91 0.62
C LEU A 87 -2.58 15.97 0.26
N PHE A 88 -2.03 14.90 -0.33
CA PHE A 88 -0.61 14.90 -0.73
C PHE A 88 -0.31 15.90 -1.86
N LYS A 89 -1.24 16.13 -2.80
CA LYS A 89 -1.09 17.18 -3.82
C LYS A 89 -1.03 18.57 -3.18
N LEU A 90 -1.86 18.84 -2.18
CA LEU A 90 -1.81 20.09 -1.41
C LEU A 90 -0.47 20.24 -0.69
N LEU A 91 -0.05 19.21 0.04
CA LEU A 91 1.21 19.22 0.81
C LEU A 91 2.44 19.37 -0.08
N LEU A 92 2.41 18.86 -1.33
CA LEU A 92 3.51 19.00 -2.28
C LEU A 92 3.83 20.46 -2.61
N LYS A 93 2.82 21.34 -2.65
CA LYS A 93 3.00 22.78 -2.87
C LYS A 93 3.73 23.46 -1.70
N TYR A 94 3.57 22.94 -0.49
CA TYR A 94 4.14 23.48 0.74
C TYR A 94 5.37 22.68 1.23
N ARG A 95 6.02 21.94 0.33
CA ARG A 95 7.17 21.09 0.67
C ARG A 95 8.34 21.93 1.21
N PRO A 96 8.99 21.50 2.30
CA PRO A 96 10.22 22.14 2.79
C PRO A 96 11.38 22.09 1.78
N GLU A 97 12.34 23.00 1.93
CA GLU A 97 13.52 23.06 1.08
C GLU A 97 14.41 21.80 1.22
N ASP A 98 14.90 21.30 0.08
CA ASP A 98 15.96 20.30 0.05
C ASP A 98 17.32 20.93 0.37
N LYS A 99 18.31 20.11 0.75
CA LYS A 99 19.66 20.59 1.09
C LYS A 99 20.33 21.39 -0.04
N ALA A 100 20.12 20.98 -1.29
CA ALA A 100 20.64 21.68 -2.48
C ALA A 100 19.96 23.04 -2.67
N ALA A 101 18.62 23.09 -2.62
CA ALA A 101 17.84 24.32 -2.71
C ALA A 101 18.21 25.31 -1.59
N LYS A 102 18.42 24.81 -0.37
CA LYS A 102 18.88 25.64 0.76
C LYS A 102 20.26 26.24 0.50
N LYS A 103 21.19 25.47 -0.08
CA LYS A 103 22.53 25.95 -0.45
C LYS A 103 22.45 27.05 -1.50
N GLU A 104 21.68 26.84 -2.56
CA GLU A 104 21.49 27.84 -3.62
C GLU A 104 20.85 29.12 -3.08
N ARG A 105 19.86 29.00 -2.19
CA ARG A 105 19.22 30.16 -1.55
C ARG A 105 20.21 30.95 -0.72
N LEU A 106 21.07 30.29 0.05
CA LEU A 106 22.10 30.95 0.86
C LEU A 106 23.15 31.64 -0.02
N LEU A 107 23.59 31.02 -1.12
CA LEU A 107 24.52 31.64 -2.06
C LEU A 107 23.91 32.88 -2.72
N LYS A 108 22.66 32.79 -3.19
CA LYS A 108 21.94 33.94 -3.78
C LYS A 108 21.72 35.06 -2.77
N ALA A 109 21.40 34.71 -1.52
CA ALA A 109 21.24 35.70 -0.45
C ALA A 109 22.57 36.42 -0.16
N ALA A 110 23.68 35.68 -0.04
CA ALA A 110 25.00 36.25 0.18
C ALA A 110 25.46 37.15 -0.98
N GLN A 111 25.17 36.77 -2.23
CA GLN A 111 25.45 37.60 -3.40
C GLN A 111 24.61 38.88 -3.40
N ALA A 112 23.31 38.80 -3.11
CA ALA A 112 22.43 39.96 -3.05
C ALA A 112 22.82 40.95 -1.93
N GLU A 113 23.27 40.43 -0.79
CA GLU A 113 23.79 41.21 0.32
C GLU A 113 25.12 41.89 -0.03
N ALA A 114 26.02 41.19 -0.72
CA ALA A 114 27.27 41.77 -1.22
C ALA A 114 27.03 42.87 -2.28
N GLU A 115 25.99 42.75 -3.09
CA GLU A 115 25.53 43.79 -4.05
C GLU A 115 24.76 44.94 -3.38
N GLY A 116 24.58 44.93 -2.05
CA GLY A 116 23.90 45.99 -1.30
C GLY A 116 22.37 46.03 -1.46
N LYS A 117 21.76 45.02 -2.09
CA LYS A 117 20.30 44.91 -2.22
C LYS A 117 19.74 44.25 -0.96
N LYS A 118 18.97 45.00 -0.15
CA LYS A 118 18.26 44.43 1.01
C LYS A 118 17.24 43.40 0.53
N PRO A 119 17.36 42.11 0.88
CA PRO A 119 16.42 41.11 0.42
C PRO A 119 15.11 41.20 1.23
N GLU A 120 14.01 41.60 0.59
CA GLU A 120 12.66 41.42 1.16
C GLU A 120 12.29 39.94 1.17
N ILE A 121 12.65 39.26 2.26
CA ILE A 121 12.35 37.83 2.42
C ILE A 121 10.91 37.69 2.94
N LYS A 122 9.96 37.43 2.04
CA LYS A 122 8.62 36.96 2.42
C LYS A 122 8.75 35.65 3.20
N LYS A 123 8.10 35.56 4.37
CA LYS A 123 8.16 34.37 5.22
C LYS A 123 7.61 33.15 4.45
N PRO A 124 8.39 32.06 4.29
CA PRO A 124 7.93 30.90 3.55
C PRO A 124 6.89 30.14 4.36
N VAL A 125 5.75 29.84 3.73
CA VAL A 125 4.73 28.94 4.26
C VAL A 125 5.12 27.53 3.84
N VAL A 126 5.46 26.70 4.81
CA VAL A 126 5.90 25.32 4.59
C VAL A 126 5.24 24.39 5.58
N VAL A 127 5.09 23.13 5.20
CA VAL A 127 4.65 22.06 6.11
C VAL A 127 5.65 21.96 7.26
N LYS A 128 5.13 21.98 8.48
CA LYS A 128 5.92 21.76 9.70
C LYS A 128 6.01 20.27 9.96
N TYR A 129 7.20 19.80 10.34
CA TYR A 129 7.48 18.39 10.57
C TYR A 129 8.30 18.19 11.86
N GLY A 130 8.33 16.95 12.34
CA GLY A 130 9.00 16.54 13.58
C GLY A 130 8.02 16.49 14.76
N LEU A 131 8.12 15.42 15.55
CA LEU A 131 7.19 15.14 16.65
C LEU A 131 7.12 16.32 17.63
N ASN A 132 8.24 16.70 18.23
CA ASN A 132 8.31 17.78 19.23
C ASN A 132 7.85 19.15 18.69
N HIS A 133 8.09 19.41 17.40
CA HIS A 133 7.69 20.67 16.80
C HIS A 133 6.19 20.73 16.54
N ILE A 134 5.61 19.64 16.01
CA ILE A 134 4.17 19.55 15.79
C ILE A 134 3.41 19.62 17.11
N THR A 135 3.90 18.97 18.15
CA THR A 135 3.23 18.93 19.45
C THR A 135 3.17 20.31 20.08
N TYR A 136 4.28 21.04 20.04
CA TYR A 136 4.32 22.44 20.45
C TYR A 136 3.33 23.30 19.64
N LEU A 137 3.23 23.11 18.32
CA LEU A 137 2.28 23.87 17.49
C LEU A 137 0.82 23.56 17.80
N ILE A 138 0.50 22.32 18.18
CA ILE A 138 -0.85 21.92 18.62
C ILE A 138 -1.17 22.59 19.96
N GLU A 139 -0.25 22.54 20.92
CA GLU A 139 -0.42 23.17 22.24
C GLU A 139 -0.57 24.69 22.15
N GLN A 140 0.08 25.31 21.17
CA GLN A 140 -0.02 26.75 20.91
C GLN A 140 -1.26 27.14 20.08
N GLY A 141 -2.08 26.18 19.64
CA GLY A 141 -3.23 26.44 18.75
C GLY A 141 -2.85 27.00 17.38
N LYS A 142 -1.60 26.79 16.94
CA LYS A 142 -1.07 27.32 15.66
C LYS A 142 -1.22 26.33 14.51
N ALA A 143 -1.41 25.05 14.82
CA ALA A 143 -1.66 24.02 13.83
C ALA A 143 -3.11 24.12 13.33
N GLN A 144 -3.31 24.11 12.01
CA GLN A 144 -4.64 24.09 11.39
C GLN A 144 -5.08 22.68 10.98
N LEU A 145 -4.11 21.81 10.69
CA LEU A 145 -4.33 20.43 10.28
C LEU A 145 -3.12 19.60 10.68
N VAL A 146 -3.36 18.48 11.34
CA VAL A 146 -2.31 17.53 11.73
C VAL A 146 -2.54 16.21 11.00
N VAL A 147 -1.51 15.74 10.28
CA VAL A 147 -1.53 14.47 9.56
C VAL A 147 -0.62 13.49 10.29
N ILE A 148 -1.18 12.36 10.75
CA ILE A 148 -0.47 11.38 11.56
C ILE A 148 -0.27 10.09 10.74
N ALA A 149 0.95 9.56 10.75
CA ALA A 149 1.26 8.28 10.13
C ALA A 149 0.68 7.11 10.96
N HIS A 150 0.23 6.06 10.30
CA HIS A 150 -0.47 4.93 10.93
C HIS A 150 0.42 3.72 11.23
N ASP A 151 1.66 3.74 10.74
CA ASP A 151 2.63 2.64 10.75
C ASP A 151 3.88 2.95 11.59
N VAL A 152 3.83 3.98 12.44
CA VAL A 152 4.95 4.35 13.32
C VAL A 152 5.25 3.22 14.32
N ASP A 153 6.53 2.83 14.39
CA ASP A 153 7.07 1.86 15.32
C ASP A 153 8.30 2.51 15.98
N PRO A 154 8.31 2.81 17.30
CA PRO A 154 7.32 2.47 18.34
C PRO A 154 6.04 3.33 18.33
N ILE A 155 4.88 2.71 18.65
CA ILE A 155 3.55 3.35 18.59
C ILE A 155 3.33 4.39 19.69
N GLU A 156 4.09 4.28 20.78
CA GLU A 156 4.12 5.15 21.95
C GLU A 156 4.39 6.61 21.57
N LEU A 157 5.12 6.83 20.48
CA LEU A 157 5.44 8.17 19.97
C LEU A 157 4.20 8.93 19.48
N VAL A 158 3.18 8.23 18.99
CA VAL A 158 2.02 8.86 18.35
C VAL A 158 0.69 8.55 19.01
N VAL A 159 0.63 7.57 19.91
CA VAL A 159 -0.62 7.10 20.54
C VAL A 159 -1.44 8.20 21.22
N TRP A 160 -0.75 9.21 21.75
CA TRP A 160 -1.33 10.34 22.48
C TRP A 160 -1.68 11.54 21.59
N LEU A 161 -1.16 11.62 20.36
CA LEU A 161 -1.37 12.76 19.46
C LEU A 161 -2.85 12.99 19.12
N PRO A 162 -3.65 11.96 18.75
CA PRO A 162 -5.07 12.19 18.45
C PRO A 162 -5.86 12.73 19.64
N ALA A 163 -5.51 12.31 20.85
CA ALA A 163 -6.12 12.81 22.08
C ALA A 163 -5.74 14.27 22.34
N LEU A 164 -4.48 14.65 22.08
CA LEU A 164 -4.02 16.03 22.18
C LEU A 164 -4.72 16.93 21.16
N CYS A 165 -4.80 16.53 19.88
CA CYS A 165 -5.49 17.31 18.84
C CYS A 165 -6.96 17.54 19.21
N ARG A 166 -7.65 16.49 19.69
CA ARG A 166 -9.05 16.60 20.13
C ARG A 166 -9.22 17.53 21.34
N LYS A 167 -8.27 17.53 22.28
CA LYS A 167 -8.31 18.39 23.47
C LYS A 167 -8.07 19.87 23.14
N MET A 168 -7.20 20.14 22.17
CA MET A 168 -6.89 21.51 21.72
C MET A 168 -7.81 22.01 20.61
N GLU A 169 -8.81 21.21 20.21
CA GLU A 169 -9.76 21.53 19.13
C GLU A 169 -9.07 21.87 17.79
N VAL A 170 -7.99 21.14 17.50
CA VAL A 170 -7.21 21.21 16.24
C VAL A 170 -7.68 20.15 15.25
#